data_AF-A0A1W1VC95-F1
#
_entry.id   AF-A0A1W1VC95-F1
#
_cell.length_a   1.000
_cell.length_b   1.000
_cell.length_c   1.000
_cell.angle_alpha   90.00
_cell.angle_beta   90.00
_cell.angle_gamma   90.00
#
_symmetry.space_group_name_H-M   'P 1'
#
loop_
_entity.id
_entity.type
_entity.pdbx_description
1 polymer ?
#
loop_
_entity_poly.entity_id
_entity_poly.type
_entity_poly.pdbx_seq_one_letter_code
_entity_poly.pdbx_strand_id
1 'polypeptide(L)'
;MAEVLERHVALGEPLGREAQAHLSACGACQAELAFLEEVHQALLEDVPEVAPPPSLRTPSLEVAGPHVRAPPCSRWVLRPW
;
A
#
# COMPACT_ATOMS: atom_id res chain seq x y z
N MET A 1 6.83 -20.94 1.89
CA MET A 1 6.59 -19.52 1.54
C MET A 1 5.42 -18.94 2.32
N ALA A 2 4.29 -19.62 2.44
CA ALA A 2 3.14 -19.22 3.27
C ALA A 2 3.52 -18.49 4.58
N GLU A 3 4.27 -19.13 5.47
CA GLU A 3 4.66 -18.55 6.78
C GLU A 3 5.43 -17.22 6.67
N VAL A 4 6.27 -17.05 5.63
CA VAL A 4 7.00 -15.79 5.40
C VAL A 4 6.06 -14.69 4.92
N LEU A 5 5.07 -15.02 4.07
CA LEU A 5 4.06 -14.07 3.61
C LEU A 5 3.11 -13.67 4.74
N GLU A 6 2.69 -14.63 5.57
CA GLU A 6 1.87 -14.37 6.76
C GLU A 6 2.57 -13.40 7.71
N ARG A 7 3.85 -13.61 8.02
CA ARG A 7 4.62 -12.69 8.86
C ARG A 7 4.80 -11.31 8.22
N HIS A 8 4.99 -11.26 6.91
CA HIS A 8 5.07 -10.01 6.18
C HIS A 8 3.76 -9.21 6.30
N VAL A 9 2.61 -9.84 6.05
CA VAL A 9 1.30 -9.17 6.08
C VAL A 9 0.86 -8.85 7.51
N ALA A 10 0.98 -9.80 8.44
CA ALA A 10 0.47 -9.63 9.81
C ALA A 10 1.33 -8.72 10.68
N LEU A 11 2.66 -8.75 10.50
CA LEU A 11 3.62 -8.04 11.36
C LEU A 11 4.36 -6.91 10.64
N GLY A 12 4.16 -6.73 9.33
CA GLY A 12 4.91 -5.76 8.54
C GLY A 12 6.40 -6.10 8.38
N GLU A 13 6.79 -7.37 8.60
CA GLU A 13 8.19 -7.77 8.46
C GLU A 13 8.67 -7.65 7.01
N PRO A 14 9.84 -7.07 6.74
CA PRO A 14 10.32 -6.92 5.38
C PRO A 14 10.66 -8.27 4.75
N LEU A 15 10.22 -8.47 3.50
CA LEU A 15 10.60 -9.65 2.73
C LEU A 15 12.09 -9.58 2.35
N GLY A 16 12.81 -10.67 2.61
CA GLY A 16 14.20 -10.84 2.14
C GLY A 16 14.29 -10.89 0.60
N ARG A 17 15.48 -10.64 0.06
CA ARG A 17 15.71 -10.61 -1.40
C ARG A 17 15.29 -11.90 -2.12
N GLU A 18 15.56 -13.05 -1.51
CA GLU A 18 15.20 -14.35 -2.08
C GLU A 18 13.67 -14.55 -2.16
N ALA A 19 12.95 -14.13 -1.11
CA ALA A 19 11.49 -14.16 -1.10
C ALA A 19 10.89 -13.21 -2.14
N GLN A 20 11.46 -12.01 -2.31
CA GLN A 20 11.05 -11.08 -3.36
C GLN A 20 11.30 -11.65 -4.76
N ALA A 21 12.45 -12.29 -4.98
CA ALA A 21 12.76 -12.93 -6.25
C ALA A 21 11.84 -14.12 -6.55
N HIS A 22 11.46 -14.89 -5.53
CA HIS A 22 10.49 -15.96 -5.70
C HIS A 22 9.09 -15.41 -6.05
N LEU A 23 8.64 -14.38 -5.34
CA LEU A 23 7.34 -13.76 -5.60
C LEU A 23 7.23 -13.20 -7.00
N SER A 24 8.29 -12.60 -7.56
CA SER A 24 8.23 -12.08 -8.93
C SER A 24 8.08 -13.17 -9.99
N ALA A 25 8.44 -14.42 -9.68
CA ALA A 25 8.40 -15.55 -10.60
C ALA A 25 7.25 -16.55 -10.35
N CYS A 26 6.64 -16.55 -9.15
CA CYS A 26 5.66 -17.55 -8.74
C CYS A 26 4.24 -16.98 -8.63
N GLY A 27 3.39 -17.25 -9.62
CA GLY A 27 1.99 -16.78 -9.64
C GLY A 27 1.13 -17.32 -8.49
N ALA A 28 1.40 -18.53 -7.99
CA ALA A 28 0.68 -19.08 -6.84
C ALA A 28 0.96 -18.29 -5.56
N CYS A 29 2.22 -17.91 -5.32
CA CYS A 29 2.58 -17.11 -4.15
C CYS A 29 2.15 -15.65 -4.28
N GLN A 30 2.02 -15.12 -5.50
CA GLN A 30 1.39 -13.81 -5.74
C GLN A 30 -0.09 -13.83 -5.38
N ALA A 31 -0.82 -14.88 -5.78
CA ALA A 31 -2.23 -15.04 -5.44
C ALA A 31 -2.43 -15.22 -3.92
N GLU A 32 -1.55 -15.98 -3.26
CA GLU A 32 -1.57 -16.16 -1.81
C GLU A 32 -1.30 -14.83 -1.08
N LEU A 33 -0.33 -14.04 -1.54
CA LEU A 33 -0.07 -12.72 -0.98
C LEU A 33 -1.29 -11.79 -1.11
N ALA A 34 -1.90 -11.73 -2.30
CA ALA A 34 -3.10 -10.91 -2.52
C ALA A 34 -4.26 -11.34 -1.61
N PHE A 35 -4.48 -12.65 -1.45
CA PHE A 35 -5.50 -13.17 -0.54
C PHE A 35 -5.24 -12.77 0.91
N LEU A 36 -3.99 -12.87 1.38
CA LEU A 36 -3.63 -12.47 2.74
C LEU A 36 -3.83 -10.96 2.97
N GLU A 37 -3.49 -10.13 1.98
CA GLU A 37 -3.73 -8.68 2.02
C GLU A 37 -5.23 -8.34 2.07
N GLU A 38 -6.06 -9.01 1.27
CA GLU A 38 -7.52 -8.85 1.30
C GLU A 38 -8.10 -9.20 2.67
N VAL A 39 -7.69 -10.33 3.26
CA VAL A 39 -8.12 -10.72 4.60
C VAL A 39 -7.66 -9.70 5.65
N HIS A 40 -6.41 -9.24 5.58
CA HIS A 40 -5.89 -8.24 6.51
C HIS A 40 -6.67 -6.93 6.42
N GLN A 41 -6.98 -6.47 5.21
CA GLN A 41 -7.78 -5.28 4.98
C GLN A 41 -9.20 -5.44 5.56
N ALA A 42 -9.86 -6.57 5.31
CA ALA A 42 -11.18 -6.85 5.86
C ALA A 42 -11.17 -6.84 7.41
N LEU A 43 -10.10 -7.34 8.04
CA LEU A 43 -9.96 -7.28 9.49
C LEU A 43 -9.76 -5.84 10.01
N LEU A 44 -9.15 -4.96 9.22
CA LEU A 44 -8.95 -3.55 9.59
C LEU A 44 -10.23 -2.72 9.42
N GLU A 45 -11.12 -3.06 8.51
CA GLU A 45 -12.39 -2.34 8.29
C GLU A 45 -13.29 -2.35 9.53
N ASP A 46 -13.21 -3.39 10.35
CA ASP A 46 -13.96 -3.52 11.60
C ASP A 46 -13.30 -2.79 12.79
N VAL A 47 -12.13 -2.17 12.61
CA VAL A 47 -11.42 -1.45 13.67
C VAL A 47 -11.99 -0.02 13.80
N PRO A 48 -12.47 0.40 14.99
CA PRO A 48 -13.00 1.75 15.18
C PRO A 48 -11.91 2.80 14.92
N GLU A 49 -12.25 3.84 14.16
CA GLU A 49 -11.32 4.92 13.85
C GLU A 49 -10.80 5.59 15.13
N VAL A 50 -9.50 5.46 15.38
CA VAL A 50 -8.80 6.19 16.44
C VAL A 50 -8.11 7.39 15.81
N ALA A 51 -8.47 8.58 16.26
CA ALA A 51 -7.82 9.81 15.80
C ALA A 51 -6.30 9.73 16.04
N PRO A 52 -5.45 9.94 15.03
CA PRO A 52 -4.01 9.92 15.22
C PRO A 52 -3.60 11.08 16.15
N PRO A 53 -2.63 10.86 17.05
CA PRO A 53 -2.18 11.87 17.98
C PRO A 53 -1.68 13.12 17.23
N PRO A 54 -1.92 14.33 17.76
CA PRO A 54 -1.68 15.58 17.05
C PRO A 54 -0.22 15.78 16.66
N SER A 55 0.71 15.21 17.44
CA SER A 55 2.15 15.22 17.17
C SER A 55 2.55 14.49 15.89
N LEU A 56 1.71 13.61 15.34
CA LEU A 56 1.97 12.90 14.10
C LEU A 56 1.36 13.59 12.86
N ARG A 57 0.39 14.50 13.04
CA ARG A 57 -0.32 15.10 11.88
C ARG A 57 0.56 16.06 11.07
N THR A 58 1.42 16.83 11.75
CA THR A 58 2.33 17.81 11.13
C THR A 58 3.53 17.16 10.42
N PRO A 59 4.30 16.25 11.06
CA PRO A 59 5.48 15.64 10.41
C PRO A 59 5.11 14.72 9.25
N SER A 60 3.95 14.05 9.28
CA SER A 60 3.51 13.21 8.16
C SER A 60 3.25 14.00 6.87
N LEU A 61 2.84 15.27 6.97
CA LEU A 61 2.63 16.14 5.81
C LEU A 61 3.94 16.70 5.24
N GLU A 62 4.97 16.89 6.08
CA GLU A 62 6.28 17.35 5.62
C GLU A 62 7.11 16.24 4.97
N VAL A 63 6.96 14.99 5.45
CA VAL A 63 7.63 13.80 4.87
C VAL A 63 6.96 13.32 3.58
N ALA A 64 5.65 13.55 3.44
CA ALA A 64 4.95 13.41 2.17
C ALA A 64 5.33 14.57 1.23
N GLY A 65 6.59 14.58 0.77
CA GLY A 65 7.05 15.50 -0.26
C GLY A 65 6.14 15.48 -1.51
N PRO A 66 6.32 16.42 -2.46
CA PRO A 66 5.41 16.63 -3.59
C PRO A 66 5.47 15.48 -4.62
N HIS A 67 4.87 14.35 -4.28
CA HIS A 67 4.63 13.21 -5.15
C HIS A 67 3.13 12.90 -5.30
N VAL A 68 2.27 13.89 -5.05
CA VAL A 68 1.01 13.98 -5.80
C VAL A 68 1.40 14.34 -7.23
N ARG A 69 1.60 13.32 -8.06
CA ARG A 69 1.63 13.48 -9.51
C ARG A 69 0.23 13.95 -9.89
N ALA A 70 0.04 15.27 -9.92
CA ALA A 70 -1.18 15.86 -10.44
C ALA A 70 -1.46 15.16 -11.79
N PRO A 71 -2.71 14.72 -12.07
CA PRO A 71 -3.04 14.33 -13.43
C PRO A 71 -2.64 15.50 -14.33
N PRO A 72 -2.03 15.27 -15.50
CA PRO A 72 -1.79 16.37 -16.42
C PRO A 72 -3.17 17.00 -16.66
N CYS A 73 -3.36 18.21 -16.15
CA CYS A 73 -4.35 19.14 -16.61
C CYS A 73 -4.05 19.37 -18.09
N SER A 74 -4.48 18.42 -18.90
CA SER A 74 -4.60 18.55 -20.34
C SER A 74 -5.72 19.54 -20.53
N ARG A 75 -5.30 20.81 -20.46
CA ARG A 75 -5.57 21.80 -21.49
C ARG A 75 -6.96 21.62 -22.06
N TRP A 76 -7.96 22.12 -21.34
CA TRP A 76 -9.21 22.53 -21.94
C TRP A 76 -8.86 23.48 -23.08
N VAL A 77 -8.76 22.93 -24.29
CA VAL A 77 -8.74 23.70 -25.52
C VAL A 77 -10.17 24.21 -25.65
N LEU A 78 -10.39 25.44 -25.20
CA LEU A 78 -11.55 26.22 -25.60
C LEU A 78 -11.52 26.30 -27.12
N ARG A 79 -12.40 25.53 -27.75
CA ARG A 79 -12.64 25.51 -29.18
C ARG A 79 -13.63 26.65 -29.47
N PRO A 80 -13.25 27.72 -30.18
CA PRO A 80 -14.25 28.65 -30.68
C PRO A 80 -15.01 27.99 -31.83
N TRP A 81 -16.30 28.27 -31.90
CA TRP A 81 -17.19 27.93 -33.00
C TRP A 81 -16.76 28.66 -34.28
#